data_AF-A0A821IV40-F1
#
_entry.id   AF-A0A821IV40-F1
#
_cell.length_a   1.000
_cell.length_b   1.000
_cell.length_c   1.000
_cell.angle_alpha   90.00
_cell.angle_beta   90.00
_cell.angle_gamma   90.00
#
_symmetry.space_group_name_H-M   'P 1'
#
loop_
_entity.id
_entity.type
_entity.pdbx_description
1 polymer ?
#
loop_
_entity_poly.entity_id
_entity_poly.type
_entity_poly.pdbx_seq_one_letter_code
_entity_poly.pdbx_strand_id
1 'polypeptide(L)'
;SASTTTTVSSVIVSAYWTFDNTIADSYGVYVGQLINNPLYTTATATNLPYVGNGQALIFNSASNQSFMISSSLFDLSYTSFTIEAWIYPTSFTGDRGIFGQCQCSICENQ
;
A
#
# COMPACT_ATOMS: atom_id res chain seq x y z
N SER A 1 16.22 25.51 36.69
CA SER A 1 16.04 25.15 35.27
C SER A 1 14.75 24.38 35.16
N ALA A 2 13.71 24.94 34.53
CA ALA A 2 12.43 24.25 34.36
C ALA A 2 12.51 23.39 33.09
N SER A 3 12.38 22.07 33.25
CA SER A 3 12.33 21.14 32.14
C SER A 3 10.95 21.22 31.48
N THR A 4 10.88 21.80 30.28
CA THR A 4 9.68 21.78 29.45
C THR A 4 9.55 20.40 28.81
N THR A 5 8.61 19.60 29.31
CA THR A 5 8.22 18.35 28.67
C THR A 5 7.31 18.66 27.49
N THR A 6 7.83 18.57 26.27
CA THR A 6 6.98 18.59 25.07
C THR A 6 6.36 17.21 24.91
N THR A 7 5.08 17.06 25.24
CA THR A 7 4.30 15.90 24.84
C THR A 7 4.12 15.96 23.33
N VAL A 8 4.91 15.16 22.60
CA VAL A 8 4.67 14.95 21.17
C VAL A 8 3.30 14.29 21.04
N SER A 9 2.36 14.98 20.40
CA SER A 9 1.11 14.36 19.99
C SER A 9 1.45 13.25 19.01
N SER A 10 1.24 12.00 19.44
CA SER A 10 1.34 10.84 18.57
C SER A 10 0.15 10.88 17.61
N VAL A 11 0.34 11.48 16.44
CA VAL A 11 -0.50 11.13 15.29
C VAL A 11 -0.08 9.71 14.95
N ILE A 12 -0.87 8.71 15.36
CA ILE A 12 -0.65 7.33 14.92
C ILE A 12 -0.94 7.33 13.42
N VAL A 13 0.13 7.31 12.62
CA VAL A 13 0.06 7.19 11.17
C VAL A 13 -0.05 5.70 10.85
N SER A 14 -1.28 5.23 10.64
CA SER A 14 -1.56 3.89 10.14
C SER A 14 -2.39 3.99 8.88
N ALA A 15 -2.12 3.12 7.92
CA ALA A 15 -2.90 2.96 6.70
C ALA A 15 -3.18 1.48 6.50
N TYR A 16 -4.39 1.17 6.06
CA TYR A 16 -4.80 -0.21 5.81
C TYR A 16 -5.64 -0.26 4.53
N TRP A 17 -5.08 -0.89 3.50
CA TRP A 17 -5.76 -1.13 2.23
C TRP A 17 -6.28 -2.57 2.20
N THR A 18 -7.61 -2.73 2.13
CA THR A 18 -8.23 -4.05 2.00
C THR A 18 -8.14 -4.58 0.57
N PHE A 19 -8.08 -3.68 -0.42
CA PHE A 19 -8.20 -3.97 -1.85
C PHE A 19 -9.52 -4.64 -2.26
N ASP A 20 -10.60 -4.40 -1.50
CA ASP A 20 -11.97 -4.82 -1.83
C ASP A 20 -12.62 -3.87 -2.86
N ASN A 21 -12.17 -3.95 -4.12
CA ASN A 21 -12.61 -3.06 -5.21
C ASN A 21 -12.37 -1.57 -4.92
N THR A 22 -11.37 -1.26 -4.09
CA THR A 22 -11.02 0.10 -3.71
C THR A 22 -9.51 0.27 -3.61
N ILE A 23 -9.05 1.49 -3.88
CA ILE A 23 -7.67 1.94 -3.69
C ILE A 23 -7.54 2.92 -2.51
N ALA A 24 -8.65 3.24 -1.86
CA ALA A 24 -8.63 4.01 -0.63
C ALA A 24 -8.18 3.13 0.54
N ASP A 25 -7.42 3.70 1.46
CA ASP A 25 -7.21 3.07 2.75
C ASP A 25 -8.51 3.14 3.59
N SER A 26 -8.57 2.36 4.65
CA SER A 26 -9.76 2.23 5.51
C SER A 26 -10.12 3.52 6.27
N TYR A 27 -9.20 4.48 6.36
CA TYR A 27 -9.44 5.79 6.96
C TYR A 27 -9.72 6.88 5.91
N GLY A 28 -9.58 6.59 4.61
CA GLY A 28 -9.81 7.52 3.51
C GLY A 28 -8.79 8.66 3.39
N VAL A 29 -7.62 8.53 4.02
CA VAL A 29 -6.57 9.56 4.08
C VAL A 29 -5.52 9.35 2.98
N TYR A 30 -5.17 8.10 2.72
CA TYR A 30 -4.10 7.67 1.83
C TYR A 30 -4.71 6.88 0.67
N VAL A 31 -5.13 7.61 -0.36
CA VAL A 31 -5.69 7.02 -1.58
C VAL A 31 -4.55 6.68 -2.53
N GLY A 32 -4.52 5.41 -2.95
CA GLY A 32 -3.53 4.93 -3.88
C GLY A 32 -3.87 5.18 -5.34
N GLN A 33 -2.98 4.70 -6.21
CA GLN A 33 -3.10 4.66 -7.66
C GLN A 33 -2.55 3.32 -8.16
N LEU A 34 -3.25 2.73 -9.13
CA LEU A 34 -2.80 1.53 -9.82
C LEU A 34 -1.96 1.92 -11.03
N ILE A 35 -0.70 1.49 -11.06
CA ILE A 35 0.22 1.76 -12.16
C ILE A 35 0.24 0.58 -13.11
N ASN A 36 0.05 0.84 -14.41
CA ASN A 36 -0.07 -0.17 -15.46
C ASN A 36 -1.21 -1.19 -15.21
N ASN A 37 -2.29 -0.71 -14.61
CA ASN A 37 -3.58 -1.39 -14.48
C ASN A 37 -3.55 -2.81 -13.85
N PRO A 38 -2.99 -3.01 -12.64
CA PRO A 38 -3.31 -4.17 -11.81
C PRO A 38 -4.82 -4.36 -11.69
N LEU A 39 -5.26 -5.62 -11.57
CA LEU A 39 -6.68 -5.96 -11.51
C LEU A 39 -7.04 -6.47 -10.12
N TYR A 40 -8.28 -6.29 -9.69
CA TYR A 40 -8.79 -6.98 -8.52
C TYR A 40 -9.07 -8.45 -8.83
N THR A 41 -8.71 -9.34 -7.91
CA THR A 41 -9.15 -10.74 -7.96
C THR A 41 -10.68 -10.80 -7.98
N THR A 42 -11.27 -11.71 -8.74
CA THR A 42 -12.66 -12.11 -8.50
C THR A 42 -12.73 -12.96 -7.24
N ALA A 43 -13.45 -12.49 -6.23
CA ALA A 43 -13.79 -13.29 -5.06
C ALA A 43 -14.78 -14.38 -5.49
N THR A 44 -14.36 -15.65 -5.44
CA THR A 44 -15.26 -16.79 -5.64
C THR A 44 -15.20 -17.70 -4.43
N ALA A 45 -16.22 -18.53 -4.22
CA ALA A 45 -16.27 -19.46 -3.09
C ALA A 45 -15.06 -20.42 -3.01
N THR A 46 -14.31 -20.58 -4.10
CA THR A 46 -13.13 -21.45 -4.21
C THR A 46 -11.81 -20.70 -4.35
N ASN A 47 -11.83 -19.37 -4.45
CA ASN A 47 -10.65 -18.53 -4.58
C ASN A 47 -10.83 -17.24 -3.78
N LEU A 48 -10.53 -17.33 -2.49
CA LEU A 48 -10.69 -16.24 -1.53
C LEU A 48 -9.30 -15.71 -1.16
N PRO A 49 -8.96 -14.47 -1.53
CA PRO A 49 -7.60 -13.96 -1.47
C PRO A 49 -7.14 -13.55 -0.06
N TYR A 50 -8.05 -13.17 0.86
CA TYR A 50 -7.72 -12.78 2.23
C TYR A 50 -8.55 -13.57 3.24
N VAL A 51 -7.95 -14.48 4.01
CA VAL A 51 -8.60 -15.21 5.14
C VAL A 51 -10.03 -15.72 4.82
N GLY A 52 -10.32 -16.04 3.55
CA GLY A 52 -11.66 -16.46 3.13
C GLY A 52 -12.68 -15.35 2.78
N ASN A 53 -12.31 -14.08 2.61
CA ASN A 53 -13.23 -12.99 2.23
C ASN A 53 -12.54 -11.90 1.38
N GLY A 54 -13.32 -11.14 0.63
CA GLY A 54 -12.85 -9.95 -0.08
C GLY A 54 -12.08 -10.20 -1.39
N GLN A 55 -11.42 -9.16 -1.88
CA GLN A 55 -10.59 -9.14 -3.07
C GLN A 55 -9.14 -8.75 -2.73
N ALA A 56 -8.22 -9.02 -3.64
CA ALA A 56 -6.84 -8.53 -3.59
C ALA A 56 -6.42 -7.98 -4.95
N LEU A 57 -5.26 -7.32 -5.01
CA LEU A 57 -4.65 -6.94 -6.29
C LEU A 57 -3.89 -8.12 -6.91
N ILE A 58 -4.15 -8.38 -8.19
CA ILE A 58 -3.40 -9.28 -9.05
C ILE A 58 -2.43 -8.45 -9.89
N PHE A 59 -1.16 -8.82 -9.78
CA PHE A 59 -0.12 -8.39 -10.70
C PHE A 59 0.11 -9.53 -11.70
N ASN A 60 0.02 -9.29 -13.01
CA ASN A 60 0.07 -10.33 -14.06
C ASN A 60 1.40 -10.40 -14.82
N SER A 61 2.40 -9.60 -14.44
CA SER A 61 3.74 -9.50 -15.07
C SER A 61 3.77 -9.17 -16.56
N ALA A 62 2.63 -8.86 -17.18
CA ALA A 62 2.59 -8.39 -18.57
C ALA A 62 3.19 -6.98 -18.71
N SER A 63 3.28 -6.25 -17.61
CA SER A 63 3.87 -4.92 -17.50
C SER A 63 4.42 -4.70 -16.08
N ASN A 64 5.19 -3.63 -15.88
CA ASN A 64 5.69 -3.19 -14.57
C ASN A 64 4.53 -2.64 -13.72
N GLN A 65 3.75 -3.53 -13.12
CA GLN A 65 2.56 -3.17 -12.35
C GLN A 65 2.92 -2.88 -10.89
N SER A 66 2.32 -1.83 -10.32
CA SER A 66 2.49 -1.48 -8.91
C SER A 66 1.27 -0.78 -8.33
N PHE A 67 1.22 -0.76 -7.00
CA PHE A 67 0.34 0.11 -6.22
C PHE A 67 1.20 1.20 -5.58
N MET A 68 0.76 2.46 -5.68
CA MET A 68 1.46 3.59 -5.08
C MET A 68 0.49 4.53 -4.35
N ILE A 69 0.94 5.17 -3.29
CA ILE A 69 0.17 6.24 -2.62
C ILE A 69 0.24 7.50 -3.51
N SER A 70 -0.91 8.13 -3.76
CA SER A 70 -1.02 9.25 -4.72
C SER A 70 -1.54 10.57 -4.13
N SER A 71 -2.35 10.52 -3.06
CA SER A 71 -3.03 11.72 -2.55
C SER A 71 -2.21 12.52 -1.53
N SER A 72 -1.58 11.83 -0.59
CA SER A 72 -0.94 12.41 0.58
C SER A 72 0.39 11.70 0.84
N LEU A 73 1.41 12.45 1.27
CA LEU A 73 2.67 11.86 1.72
C LEU A 73 2.39 10.99 2.95
N PHE A 74 2.77 9.72 2.88
CA PHE A 74 2.77 8.84 4.04
C PHE A 74 4.11 9.01 4.75
N ASP A 75 4.19 10.05 5.59
CA ASP A 75 5.44 10.44 6.21
C ASP A 75 5.87 9.42 7.28
N LEU A 76 6.86 8.61 6.90
CA LEU A 76 7.52 7.64 7.77
C LEU A 76 8.89 8.14 8.25
N SER A 77 9.26 9.38 7.92
CA SER A 77 10.59 9.94 8.20
C SER A 77 10.83 10.02 9.70
N TYR A 78 12.01 9.57 10.15
CA TYR A 78 12.41 9.60 11.55
C TYR A 78 11.45 8.86 12.52
N THR A 79 10.65 7.93 12.00
CA THR A 79 9.74 7.09 12.79
C THR A 79 10.06 5.61 12.63
N SER A 80 9.77 4.81 13.66
CA SER A 80 9.74 3.36 13.53
C SER A 80 8.37 2.93 13.01
N PHE A 81 8.35 2.05 12.01
CA PHE A 81 7.12 1.56 11.42
C PHE A 81 7.16 0.04 11.23
N THR A 82 5.99 -0.55 11.01
CA THR A 82 5.82 -1.96 10.65
C THR A 82 4.92 -2.04 9.43
N ILE A 83 5.26 -2.93 8.49
CA ILE A 83 4.45 -3.23 7.32
C ILE A 83 3.99 -4.69 7.44
N GLU A 84 2.70 -4.93 7.27
CA GLU A 84 2.10 -6.26 7.19
C GLU A 84 1.34 -6.39 5.87
N ALA A 85 1.53 -7.50 5.16
CA ALA A 85 0.85 -7.77 3.89
C ALA A 85 0.67 -9.27 3.67
N TRP A 86 -0.43 -9.64 3.00
CA TRP A 86 -0.67 -10.99 2.50
C TRP A 86 -0.23 -11.08 1.04
N ILE A 87 0.69 -12.00 0.74
CA ILE A 87 1.27 -12.15 -0.60
C ILE A 87 1.11 -13.60 -1.04
N TYR A 88 0.49 -13.81 -2.20
CA TYR A 88 0.36 -15.11 -2.84
C TYR A 88 1.09 -15.12 -4.19
N PRO A 89 2.35 -15.59 -4.24
CA PRO A 89 3.12 -15.63 -5.48
C PRO A 89 2.62 -16.75 -6.39
N THR A 90 2.28 -16.41 -7.64
CA THR A 90 1.93 -17.38 -8.70
C THR A 90 3.06 -17.58 -9.72
N SER A 91 4.09 -16.73 -9.68
CA SER A 91 5.29 -16.77 -10.53
C SER A 91 6.45 -16.08 -9.80
N PHE A 92 7.67 -16.57 -10.04
CA PHE A 92 8.91 -16.07 -9.45
C PHE A 92 9.79 -15.30 -10.45
N THR A 93 9.19 -14.83 -11.55
CA THR A 93 9.90 -14.10 -12.60
C THR A 93 9.48 -12.64 -12.63
N GLY A 94 10.47 -11.74 -12.78
CA GLY A 94 10.27 -10.29 -12.78
C GLY A 94 10.02 -9.69 -11.39
N ASP A 95 9.99 -8.36 -11.32
CA ASP A 95 9.76 -7.60 -10.09
C ASP A 95 8.31 -7.13 -10.00
N ARG A 96 7.74 -7.18 -8.78
CA ARG A 96 6.38 -6.74 -8.49
C ARG A 96 6.40 -5.81 -7.27
N GLY A 97 6.14 -4.52 -7.50
CA GLY A 97 6.10 -3.52 -6.42
C GLY A 97 4.78 -3.58 -5.66
N ILE A 98 4.84 -3.91 -4.36
CA ILE A 98 3.66 -4.04 -3.49
C ILE A 98 3.31 -2.69 -2.86
N PHE A 99 4.32 -1.90 -2.52
CA PHE A 99 4.16 -0.59 -1.89
C PHE A 99 5.22 0.36 -2.42
N GLY A 100 4.79 1.57 -2.77
CA GLY A 100 5.68 2.67 -3.09
C GLY A 100 5.02 4.01 -2.78
N GLN A 101 5.83 4.99 -2.44
CA GLN A 101 5.43 6.39 -2.44
C GLN A 101 6.33 7.14 -3.41
N CYS A 102 5.75 7.85 -4.38
CA CYS A 102 6.50 8.78 -5.19
C CYS A 102 6.45 10.15 -4.53
N GLN A 103 7.59 10.64 -4.04
CA GLN A 103 7.66 12.00 -3.47
C GLN A 103 7.80 13.08 -4.57
N CYS A 104 7.88 12.70 -5.84
CA CYS A 104 8.31 13.61 -6.90
C CYS A 104 8.00 13.04 -8.30
N SER A 105 7.33 13.82 -9.16
CA SER A 105 7.02 13.47 -10.55
C SER A 105 8.21 13.64 -11.52
N ILE A 106 9.36 14.11 -11.03
CA ILE A 106 10.60 14.39 -11.81
C ILE A 106 11.87 13.80 -11.17
N CYS A 107 11.75 13.05 -10.08
CA CYS A 107 12.91 12.47 -9.45
C CYS A 107 13.05 11.05 -10.00
N GLU A 108 13.94 10.92 -10.98
CA GLU A 108 14.39 9.63 -11.49
C GLU A 108 14.91 8.77 -10.32
N ASN A 109 14.60 7.48 -10.40
CA ASN A 109 14.92 6.41 -9.47
C ASN A 109 16.24 6.65 -8.70
N GLN A 110 16.16 6.66 -7.36
CA GLN A 110 17.29 6.29 -6.51
C GLN A 110 17.21 4.81 -6.14
#